data_AF-A0AAN9BG17-F1
#
_entry.id   AF-A0AAN9BG17-F1
#
_cell.length_a   1.000
_cell.length_b   1.000
_cell.length_c   1.000
_cell.angle_alpha   90.00
_cell.angle_beta   90.00
_cell.angle_gamma   90.00
#
_symmetry.space_group_name_H-M   'P 1'
#
loop_
_entity.id
_entity.type
_entity.pdbx_description
1 polymer ?
#
loop_
_entity_poly.entity_id
_entity_poly.type
_entity_poly.pdbx_seq_one_letter_code
_entity_poly.pdbx_strand_id
1 'polypeptide(L)' 'MGSPQERAVSLINKPAPARAERDIEMVLPWLQKRSKLLMELDRDTLKDILRHCSYERAVNDDIILQQGDRGDK' A
#
# COMPACT_ATOMS: atom_id res chain seq x y z
N MET A 1 10.16 17.75 -6.71
CA MET A 1 9.35 17.04 -5.70
C MET A 1 8.76 15.80 -6.35
N GLY A 2 8.96 14.61 -5.80
CA GLY A 2 8.37 13.37 -6.35
C GLY A 2 6.85 13.36 -6.27
N SER A 3 6.21 12.61 -7.17
CA SER A 3 4.77 12.38 -7.25
C SER A 3 4.21 11.78 -5.97
N PRO A 4 2.89 11.93 -5.69
CA PRO A 4 2.25 11.29 -4.55
C PRO A 4 2.46 9.76 -4.51
N GLN A 5 2.56 9.13 -5.68
CA GLN A 5 2.86 7.70 -5.82
C GLN A 5 4.28 7.34 -5.37
N GLU A 6 5.29 8.08 -5.82
CA GLU A 6 6.68 7.83 -5.42
C GLU A 6 6.86 7.96 -3.91
N ARG A 7 6.17 8.93 -3.29
CA ARG A 7 6.17 9.10 -1.83
C ARG A 7 5.52 7.92 -1.11
N ALA A 8 4.38 7.44 -1.61
CA ALA A 8 3.70 6.29 -1.05
C ALA A 8 4.56 5.02 -1.16
N VAL A 9 5.15 4.75 -2.32
CA VAL A 9 6.06 3.60 -2.51
C VAL A 9 7.30 3.73 -1.61
N SER A 10 7.88 4.92 -1.50
CA SER A 10 9.02 5.18 -0.61
C SER A 10 8.68 4.91 0.86
N LEU A 11 7.48 5.27 1.31
CA LEU A 11 6.99 4.96 2.65
C LEU A 11 6.77 3.46 2.86
N ILE A 12 6.11 2.78 1.93
CA ILE A 12 5.77 1.35 2.01
C ILE A 12 7.05 0.49 2.00
N ASN A 13 8.12 0.94 1.34
CA ASN A 13 9.40 0.24 1.36
C ASN A 13 10.16 0.35 2.70
N LYS A 14 9.74 1.23 3.63
CA LYS A 14 10.28 1.25 4.99
C LYS A 14 9.70 0.08 5.80
N PRO A 15 10.46 -0.50 6.76
CA PRO A 15 9.91 -1.44 7.74
C PRO A 15 8.70 -0.84 8.46
N ALA A 16 7.67 -1.63 8.75
CA ALA A 16 6.44 -1.16 9.41
C ALA A 16 6.70 -0.30 10.67
N PRO A 17 7.63 -0.66 11.58
CA PRO A 17 7.94 0.15 12.77
C PRO A 17 8.59 1.50 12.47
N ALA A 18 9.15 1.68 11.27
CA ALA A 18 9.82 2.90 10.83
C ALA A 18 8.90 3.84 10.03
N ARG A 19 7.62 3.48 9.85
CA ARG A 19 6.64 4.31 9.14
C ARG A 19 6.03 5.32 10.12
N ALA A 20 6.55 6.54 10.10
CA ALA A 20 6.06 7.61 10.96
C ALA A 20 4.62 8.00 10.62
N GLU A 21 3.80 8.27 11.64
CA GLU A 21 2.39 8.67 11.47
C GLU A 21 2.22 9.83 10.51
N ARG A 22 3.06 10.86 10.64
CA ARG A 22 3.07 12.03 9.75
C ARG A 22 3.25 11.65 8.28
N ASP A 23 4.13 10.69 7.97
CA ASP A 23 4.37 10.25 6.61
C ASP A 23 3.16 9.49 6.05
N ILE A 24 2.53 8.66 6.89
CA ILE A 24 1.29 7.92 6.56
C ILE A 24 0.18 8.91 6.23
N GLU A 25 -0.06 9.92 7.07
CA GLU A 25 -1.11 10.90 6.84
C GLU A 25 -0.92 11.70 5.55
N MET A 26 0.34 11.95 5.15
CA MET A 26 0.66 12.65 3.90
C MET A 26 0.28 11.87 2.64
N VAL A 27 0.31 10.53 2.69
CA VAL A 27 0.02 9.68 1.52
C VAL A 27 -1.36 9.03 1.56
N LEU A 28 -2.06 9.15 2.69
CA LEU A 28 -3.39 8.58 2.88
C LEU A 28 -4.43 9.02 1.83
N PRO A 29 -4.52 10.31 1.44
CA PRO A 29 -5.45 10.73 0.38
C PRO A 29 -5.14 10.12 -0.98
N TRP A 30 -3.87 9.77 -1.23
CA TRP A 30 -3.47 9.09 -2.44
C TRP A 30 -3.93 7.63 -2.44
N LEU A 31 -3.76 6.92 -1.32
CA LEU A 31 -4.19 5.52 -1.20
C LEU A 31 -5.71 5.41 -1.32
N GLN A 32 -6.46 6.28 -0.63
CA GLN A 32 -7.91 6.27 -0.61
C GLN A 32 -8.51 6.37 -2.03
N LYS A 33 -7.85 7.08 -2.95
CA LYS A 33 -8.33 7.29 -4.33
C LYS A 33 -7.96 6.16 -5.30
N ARG A 34 -7.28 5.09 -4.86
CA ARG A 34 -6.78 4.02 -5.76
C ARG A 34 -7.81 2.95 -6.11
N SER A 35 -8.82 2.74 -5.27
CA SER A 35 -9.89 1.78 -5.57
C SER A 35 -11.17 2.18 -4.84
N LYS A 36 -12.32 1.76 -5.36
CA LYS A 36 -13.61 1.96 -4.67
C LYS A 36 -13.62 1.34 -3.28
N LEU A 37 -13.01 0.15 -3.14
CA LEU A 37 -12.85 -0.53 -1.87
C LEU A 37 -12.17 0.39 -0.84
N LEU A 38 -11.06 1.03 -1.20
CA LEU A 38 -10.31 1.90 -0.28
C LEU A 38 -11.00 3.24 -0.02
N MET A 39 -11.87 3.71 -0.92
CA MET A 39 -12.62 4.96 -0.73
C MET A 39 -13.63 4.87 0.41
N GLU A 40 -14.23 3.69 0.60
CA GLU A 40 -15.30 3.44 1.57
C GLU A 40 -14.78 3.09 2.98
N LEU A 41 -13.47 2.82 3.11
CA LEU A 41 -12.85 2.53 4.39
C LEU A 41 -12.65 3.79 5.24
N ASP A 42 -12.75 3.62 6.55
CA ASP A 42 -12.43 4.67 7.50
C ASP A 42 -10.93 4.98 7.52
N ARG A 43 -10.61 6.13 8.10
CA ARG A 43 -9.26 6.69 8.08
C ARG A 43 -8.27 5.84 8.88
N ASP A 44 -8.70 5.20 9.96
CA ASP A 44 -7.83 4.41 10.81
C ASP A 44 -7.51 3.06 10.17
N THR A 45 -8.49 2.42 9.53
CA THR A 45 -8.26 1.23 8.70
C THR A 45 -7.28 1.53 7.56
N LEU A 46 -7.41 2.67 6.88
CA LEU A 46 -6.47 3.07 5.82
C LEU A 46 -5.04 3.30 6.34
N LYS A 47 -4.90 3.88 7.55
CA LYS A 47 -3.59 4.02 8.21
C LYS A 47 -2.99 2.65 8.51
N ASP A 48 -3.80 1.73 9.00
CA ASP A 48 -3.36 0.38 9.34
C ASP A 48 -2.88 -0.39 8.10
N ILE A 49 -3.63 -0.32 6.99
CA ILE A 49 -3.20 -0.86 5.70
C ILE A 49 -1.84 -0.28 5.29
N LEU A 50 -1.65 1.04 5.41
CA LEU A 50 -0.35 1.67 5.09
C LEU A 50 0.78 1.26 6.03
N ARG A 51 0.50 0.80 7.25
CA ARG A 51 1.52 0.25 8.16
C ARG A 51 1.90 -1.18 7.80
N HIS A 52 0.96 -1.96 7.29
CA HIS A 52 1.10 -3.41 7.14
C HIS A 52 1.17 -3.90 5.69
N CYS A 53 1.12 -3.01 4.69
CA CYS A 53 1.26 -3.40 3.30
C CYS A 53 2.72 -3.45 2.81
N SER A 54 2.91 -4.12 1.68
CA SER A 54 4.13 -4.14 0.87
C SER A 54 3.84 -3.63 -0.54
N TYR A 55 4.89 -3.23 -1.26
CA TYR A 55 4.80 -2.85 -2.66
C TYR A 55 5.71 -3.78 -3.47
N GLU A 56 5.12 -4.47 -4.45
CA GLU A 56 5.80 -5.42 -5.31
C GLU A 56 5.69 -4.96 -6.76
N ARG A 57 6.77 -5.14 -7.52
CA ARG A 57 6.78 -4.91 -8.97
C ARG A 57 6.82 -6.28 -9.64
N ALA A 58 5.97 -6.44 -10.64
CA ALA A 58 5.93 -7.60 -11.50
C ALA A 58 6.10 -7.16 -12.95
N VAL A 59 6.64 -8.05 -13.78
CA VAL A 59 6.75 -7.86 -15.24
C VAL A 59 5.66 -8.68 -15.96
N ASN A 60 5.61 -8.54 -17.28
CA ASN A 60 4.70 -9.33 -18.08
C ASN A 60 5.02 -10.82 -17.90
N ASP A 61 3.97 -11.66 -17.86
CA ASP A 61 4.02 -13.10 -17.64
C ASP A 61 4.45 -13.58 -16.23
N ASP A 62 4.64 -12.67 -15.26
CA ASP A 62 4.79 -13.07 -13.86
C ASP A 62 3.48 -13.67 -13.32
N ILE A 63 3.56 -14.91 -12.86
CA ILE A 63 2.46 -15.57 -12.16
C ILE A 63 2.47 -15.09 -10.71
N ILE A 64 1.51 -14.22 -10.34
CA ILE A 64 1.38 -13.67 -8.98
C ILE A 64 0.76 -14.69 -8.00
N LEU A 65 -0.15 -15.52 -8.51
CA LEU A 65 -0.88 -16.53 -7.75
C LEU A 65 -1.34 -17.64 -8.69
N GLN A 66 -1.32 -18.90 -8.23
CA GLN A 66 -1.76 -20.05 -9.01
C GLN A 66 -3.05 -20.64 -8.43
N GLN A 67 -3.92 -21.13 -9.31
CA GLN A 67 -5.15 -21.80 -8.89
C GLN A 67 -4.81 -23.07 -8.11
N GLY A 68 -5.40 -23.21 -6.92
CA GLY A 68 -5.15 -24.33 -6.03
C GLY A 68 -4.12 -24.03 -4.93
N ASP A 69 -3.43 -22.90 -5.01
CA ASP A 69 -2.53 -22.45 -3.95
C ASP A 69 -3.32 -22.06 -2.70
N ARG A 70 -2.72 -22.31 -1.53
CA ARG A 70 -3.20 -21.78 -0.26
C ARG A 70 -2.76 -20.32 -0.17
N GLY A 71 -3.72 -19.40 -0.03
CA GLY A 71 -3.43 -17.99 0.15
C GLY A 71 -2.51 -17.72 1.33
N ASP A 72 -1.38 -17.09 1.06
CA ASP A 72 -0.35 -16.62 1.98
C ASP A 72 0.07 -15.16 1.70
N LYS A 73 -0.44 -14.60 0.59
CA LYS A 73 -0.43 -13.19 0.20
C LYS A 73 -1.86 -12.69 0.00
#